data_AF-A0ABD0Q9K1-F1
#
_entry.id   AF-A0ABD0Q9K1-F1
#
_cell.length_a   1.000
_cell.length_b   1.000
_cell.length_c   1.000
_cell.angle_alpha   90.00
_cell.angle_beta   90.00
_cell.angle_gamma   90.00
#
_symmetry.space_group_name_H-M   'P 1'
#
loop_
_entity.id
_entity.type
_entity.pdbx_description
1 polymer ?
#
loop_
_entity_poly.entity_id
_entity_poly.type
_entity_poly.pdbx_seq_one_letter_code
_entity_poly.pdbx_strand_id
1 'polypeptide(L)' 'DNDRDDEERLWRDLIMERVTKSADACLTALNIMTSARMPKAVYIEDVIERVVQYAKFHLQNTLYPQYDPVYRVDPHG' A
#
# COMPACT_ATOMS: atom_id res chain seq x y z
N ASP A 1 11.48 -0.45 -28.96
CA ASP A 1 11.86 0.30 -27.75
C ASP A 1 10.75 1.20 -27.27
N ASN A 2 10.34 2.23 -28.03
CA ASN A 2 9.34 3.19 -27.54
C ASN A 2 8.01 2.54 -27.08
N ASP A 3 7.47 1.58 -27.84
CA ASP A 3 6.22 0.90 -27.45
C ASP A 3 6.33 0.06 -26.17
N ARG A 4 7.52 -0.51 -25.87
CA ARG A 4 7.75 -1.30 -24.65
C ARG A 4 7.90 -0.39 -23.44
N ASP A 5 8.57 0.74 -23.59
CA ASP A 5 8.74 1.72 -22.52
C ASP A 5 7.40 2.38 -22.15
N ASP A 6 6.54 2.64 -23.15
CA ASP A 6 5.19 3.17 -22.93
C ASP A 6 4.27 2.15 -22.27
N GLU A 7 4.34 0.88 -22.67
CA GLU A 7 3.61 -0.21 -21.99
C GLU A 7 4.06 -0.34 -20.53
N GLU A 8 5.37 -0.30 -20.26
CA GLU A 8 5.89 -0.38 -18.89
C GLU A 8 5.43 0.80 -18.01
N ARG A 9 5.41 2.02 -18.57
CA ARG A 9 4.86 3.20 -17.87
C ARG A 9 3.39 3.04 -17.55
N LEU A 10 2.59 2.63 -18.52
CA LEU A 10 1.15 2.40 -18.31
C LEU A 10 0.90 1.34 -17.23
N TRP A 11 1.68 0.26 -17.25
CA TRP A 11 1.64 -0.77 -16.21
C TRP A 11 1.97 -0.20 -14.83
N ARG A 12 3.02 0.63 -14.70
CA ARG A 12 3.39 1.27 -13.44
C ARG A 12 2.28 2.19 -12.92
N ASP A 13 1.68 2.99 -13.79
CA ASP A 13 0.58 3.89 -13.41
C ASP A 13 -0.64 3.12 -12.93
N LEU A 14 -1.01 2.03 -13.63
CA LEU A 14 -2.11 1.15 -13.24
C LEU A 14 -1.87 0.50 -11.87
N ILE A 15 -0.64 0.06 -11.61
CA ILE A 15 -0.26 -0.52 -10.32
C ILE A 15 -0.34 0.54 -9.21
N MET A 16 0.19 1.75 -9.45
CA MET A 16 0.15 2.83 -8.47
C MET A 16 -1.29 3.27 -8.16
N GLU A 17 -2.16 3.32 -9.16
CA GLU A 17 -3.58 3.60 -8.97
C GLU A 17 -4.25 2.54 -8.08
N ARG A 18 -3.97 1.26 -8.33
CA ARG A 18 -4.51 0.15 -7.51
C ARG A 18 -4.06 0.24 -6.07
N VAL A 19 -2.77 0.51 -5.84
CA VAL A 19 -2.21 0.72 -4.49
C VAL A 19 -2.90 1.89 -3.80
N THR A 20 -3.05 3.03 -4.48
CA THR A 20 -3.71 4.21 -3.90
C THR A 20 -5.17 3.90 -3.51
N LYS A 21 -5.93 3.23 -4.38
CA LYS A 21 -7.30 2.80 -4.08
C LYS A 21 -7.38 1.83 -2.90
N SER A 22 -6.41 0.91 -2.77
CA SER A 22 -6.32 0.02 -1.61
C SER A 22 -6.03 0.78 -0.32
N ALA A 23 -5.19 1.82 -0.35
CA ALA A 23 -4.93 2.67 0.80
C ALA A 23 -6.20 3.42 1.27
N ASP A 24 -6.98 3.96 0.35
CA ASP A 24 -8.25 4.63 0.66
C ASP A 24 -9.27 3.67 1.29
N ALA A 25 -9.34 2.42 0.81
CA ALA A 25 -10.18 1.38 1.39
C ALA A 25 -9.74 1.05 2.83
N CYS A 26 -8.43 0.93 3.08
CA CYS A 26 -7.88 0.74 4.43
C CYS A 26 -8.27 1.89 5.36
N LEU A 27 -8.11 3.14 4.89
CA LEU A 27 -8.47 4.34 5.65
C LEU A 27 -9.96 4.39 5.97
N THR A 28 -10.81 4.05 5.01
CA THR A 28 -12.27 4.00 5.21
C THR A 28 -12.65 2.97 6.27
N ALA A 29 -12.07 1.76 6.19
CA ALA A 29 -12.32 0.70 7.18
C ALA A 29 -11.88 1.14 8.59
N LEU A 30 -10.68 1.71 8.71
CA LEU A 30 -10.18 2.23 9.99
C LEU A 30 -11.08 3.34 10.53
N ASN A 31 -11.45 4.32 9.71
CA ASN A 31 -12.32 5.42 10.13
C ASN A 31 -13.68 4.94 10.66
N ILE A 32 -14.28 3.94 10.01
CA ILE A 32 -15.50 3.31 10.51
C ILE A 32 -15.24 2.70 11.89
N MET A 33 -14.22 1.85 12.02
CA MET A 33 -13.90 1.13 13.26
C MET A 33 -13.53 2.06 14.42
N THR A 34 -12.89 3.21 14.16
CA THR A 34 -12.45 4.17 15.18
C THR A 34 -13.46 5.30 15.43
N SER A 35 -14.60 5.32 14.74
CA SER A 35 -15.60 6.37 14.94
C SER A 35 -16.27 6.30 16.31
N ALA A 36 -16.75 7.45 16.79
CA ALA A 36 -17.35 7.55 18.11
C ALA A 36 -18.60 6.68 18.22
N ARG A 37 -18.76 6.01 19.36
CA ARG A 37 -19.92 5.16 19.69
C ARG A 37 -20.09 3.93 18.77
N MET A 38 -19.02 3.44 18.15
CA MET A 38 -19.12 2.19 17.40
C MET A 38 -19.36 0.96 18.28
N PRO A 39 -20.30 0.08 17.90
CA PRO A 39 -20.42 -1.24 18.50
C PRO A 39 -19.14 -2.05 18.37
N LYS A 40 -18.79 -2.79 19.43
CA LYS A 40 -17.58 -3.65 19.46
C LYS A 40 -17.52 -4.67 18.32
N ALA A 41 -18.67 -5.10 17.79
CA ALA A 41 -18.74 -6.05 16.68
C ALA A 41 -18.13 -5.54 15.37
N VAL A 42 -17.97 -4.21 15.22
CA VAL A 42 -17.36 -3.61 14.02
C VAL A 42 -15.84 -3.60 14.10
N TYR A 43 -15.25 -3.87 15.26
CA TYR A 43 -13.79 -4.02 15.42
C TYR A 43 -13.38 -5.41 14.95
N ILE A 44 -12.95 -5.51 13.69
CA ILE A 44 -12.53 -6.76 13.08
C ILE A 44 -11.00 -6.82 13.11
N GLU A 45 -10.46 -7.64 14.02
CA GLU A 45 -9.02 -7.79 14.23
C GLU A 45 -8.26 -8.18 12.95
N ASP A 46 -8.80 -9.12 12.17
CA ASP A 46 -8.24 -9.53 10.87
C ASP A 46 -8.09 -8.34 9.90
N VAL A 47 -9.06 -7.41 9.87
CA VAL A 47 -8.96 -6.22 9.01
C VAL A 47 -7.84 -5.31 9.48
N ILE A 48 -7.69 -5.11 10.79
CA ILE A 48 -6.62 -4.29 11.37
C ILE A 48 -5.25 -4.89 11.03
N GLU A 49 -5.07 -6.19 11.21
CA GLU A 49 -3.83 -6.89 10.88
C GLU A 49 -3.47 -6.74 9.40
N ARG A 50 -4.45 -6.92 8.50
CA ARG A 50 -4.24 -6.76 7.06
C ARG A 50 -3.84 -5.34 6.68
N VAL A 51 -4.43 -4.32 7.31
CA VAL A 51 -4.05 -2.91 7.07
C VAL A 51 -2.63 -2.63 7.53
N VAL A 52 -2.22 -3.17 8.69
CA VAL A 52 -0.84 -3.02 9.19
C VAL A 52 0.16 -3.71 8.26
N GLN A 53 -0.14 -4.93 7.80
CA GLN A 53 0.70 -5.65 6.85
C GLN A 53 0.81 -4.91 5.51
N TYR A 54 -0.31 -4.37 5.01
CA TYR A 54 -0.34 -3.55 3.81
C TYR A 54 0.58 -2.34 3.92
N ALA A 55 0.46 -1.57 5.01
CA ALA A 55 1.29 -0.39 5.25
C ALA A 55 2.77 -0.76 5.34
N LYS A 56 3.11 -1.80 6.10
CA LYS A 56 4.49 -2.30 6.23
C LYS A 56 5.07 -2.69 4.87
N PHE A 57 4.32 -3.44 4.08
CA PHE A 57 4.77 -3.91 2.76
C PHE A 57 5.10 -2.73 1.84
N HIS A 58 4.20 -1.76 1.70
CA HIS A 58 4.41 -0.62 0.80
C HIS A 58 5.47 0.37 1.31
N LEU A 59 5.63 0.52 2.62
CA LEU A 59 6.76 1.26 3.17
C LEU A 59 8.09 0.62 2.76
N GLN A 60 8.24 -0.68 2.99
CA GLN A 60 9.50 -1.40 2.76
C GLN A 60 9.83 -1.58 1.28
N ASN A 61 8.84 -1.84 0.42
CA ASN A 61 9.07 -2.25 -0.97
C ASN A 61 8.80 -1.16 -1.99
N THR A 62 8.09 -0.08 -1.62
CA THR A 62 7.73 0.99 -2.55
C THR A 62 8.33 2.32 -2.13
N LEU A 63 8.04 2.79 -0.91
CA LEU A 63 8.49 4.11 -0.44
C LEU A 63 10.00 4.10 -0.15
N TYR A 64 10.47 3.27 0.78
CA TYR A 64 11.87 3.37 1.21
C TYR A 64 12.89 3.23 0.07
N PRO A 65 12.79 2.25 -0.85
CA PRO A 65 13.77 2.12 -1.95
C PRO A 65 13.77 3.31 -2.92
N GLN A 66 12.65 4.02 -3.05
CA GLN A 66 12.56 5.21 -3.91
C GLN A 66 13.17 6.44 -3.26
N TYR A 67 12.94 6.65 -1.96
CA TYR A 67 13.31 7.87 -1.25
C TYR A 67 14.65 7.76 -0.49
N ASP A 68 15.09 6.56 -0.14
CA ASP A 68 16.34 6.32 0.57
C ASP A 68 17.12 5.14 -0.06
N PRO A 69 18.30 5.40 -0.65
CA PRO A 69 19.14 4.37 -1.25
C PRO A 69 19.54 3.23 -0.30
N VAL A 70 19.58 3.44 1.02
CA VAL A 70 19.92 2.40 2.02
C VAL A 70 18.94 1.24 1.98
N TYR A 71 17.71 1.49 1.52
CA TYR A 71 16.66 0.49 1.43
C TYR A 71 16.50 -0.08 0.02
N ARG A 72 17.31 0.34 -0.96
CA ARG A 72 17.40 -0.36 -2.23
C ARG A 72 18.06 -1.70 -1.95
N VAL A 73 17.30 -2.77 -2.13
CA VAL A 73 17.83 -4.13 -2.03
C VAL A 73 18.96 -4.24 -3.04
N ASP A 74 20.19 -4.40 -2.55
CA ASP A 74 21.35 -4.61 -3.41
C ASP A 74 21.10 -5.90 -4.21
N PRO A 75 21.16 -5.89 -5.55
CA PRO A 75 21.07 -7.11 -6.35
C PRO A 75 22.23 -8.07 -6.07
N HIS A 76 23.31 -7.57 -5.46
CA HIS A 76 24.45 -8.33 -4.98
C HIS A 76 24.43 -8.30 -3.45
N GLY A 77 23.99 -9.40 -2.83
CA GLY A 77 23.92 -9.52 -1.37
C GLY A 77 25.23 -9.26 -0.64
#